data_AF-A0A562K0G9-F1
#
_entry.id   AF-A0A562K0G9-F1
#
_cell.length_a   1.000
_cell.length_b   1.000
_cell.length_c   1.000
_cell.angle_alpha   90.00
_cell.angle_beta   90.00
_cell.angle_gamma   90.00
#
_symmetry.space_group_name_H-M   'P 1'
#
loop_
_entity.id
_entity.type
_entity.pdbx_description
1 polymer ?
#
loop_
_entity_poly.entity_id
_entity_poly.type
_entity_poly.pdbx_seq_one_letter_code
_entity_poly.pdbx_strand_id
1 'polypeptide(L)' 'MLAVAEINYIRHEVNFKGCGYSSVAKKMGRDPRTVKKYAEMEDFNEKPKKKLTRTAPVIGPVK' A
#
# COMPACT_ATOMS: atom_id res chain seq x y z
N MET A 1 -3.93 -12.60 -1.94
CA MET A 1 -2.53 -12.24 -1.61
C MET A 1 -1.63 -12.73 -2.73
N LEU A 2 -0.54 -12.01 -3.05
CA LEU A 2 0.46 -12.51 -4.01
C LEU A 2 1.25 -13.66 -3.39
N ALA A 3 1.67 -14.61 -4.22
CA ALA A 3 2.62 -15.63 -3.80
C ALA A 3 4.01 -14.98 -3.55
N VAL A 4 4.80 -15.57 -2.65
CA VAL A 4 6.15 -15.08 -2.32
C VAL A 4 7.03 -14.95 -3.57
N ALA A 5 6.87 -15.86 -4.54
CA ALA A 5 7.56 -15.80 -5.83
C ALA A 5 7.21 -14.53 -6.63
N GLU A 6 5.94 -14.14 -6.68
CA GLU A 6 5.48 -12.94 -7.40
C GLU A 6 6.00 -11.66 -6.71
N ILE A 7 6.07 -11.65 -5.38
CA ILE A 7 6.63 -10.54 -4.60
C ILE A 7 8.13 -10.39 -4.88
N ASN A 8 8.87 -11.50 -4.90
CA ASN A 8 10.29 -11.49 -5.22
C ASN A 8 10.55 -11.05 -6.66
N TYR A 9 9.68 -11.44 -7.60
CA TYR A 9 9.75 -10.99 -8.98
C TYR A 9 9.57 -9.46 -9.10
N ILE A 10 8.54 -8.90 -8.44
CA ILE A 10 8.30 -7.44 -8.41
C ILE A 10 9.53 -6.71 -7.90
N ARG A 11 10.12 -7.19 -6.80
CA ARG A 11 11.30 -6.56 -6.18
C ARG A 11 12.52 -6.63 -7.08
N HIS A 12 12.74 -7.75 -7.75
CA HIS A 12 13.85 -7.90 -8.68
C HIS A 12 13.70 -7.00 -9.91
N GLU A 13 12.52 -6.94 -10.52
CA GLU A 13 12.28 -6.05 -11.68
C GLU A 13 12.41 -4.56 -11.31
N VAL A 14 11.86 -4.14 -10.16
CA VAL A 14 11.88 -2.73 -9.77
C VAL A 14 13.25 -2.31 -9.26
N ASN A 15 13.83 -3.05 -8.30
CA ASN A 15 15.03 -2.59 -7.58
C ASN A 15 16.33 -2.94 -8.31
N PHE A 16 16.42 -4.11 -8.97
CA PHE A 16 17.64 -4.50 -9.69
C PHE A 16 17.66 -4.01 -11.13
N LYS A 17 16.52 -4.06 -11.84
CA LYS A 17 16.46 -3.64 -13.25
C LYS A 17 15.98 -2.20 -13.43
N GLY A 18 15.56 -1.52 -12.37
CA GLY A 18 15.04 -0.15 -12.45
C GLY A 18 13.76 -0.02 -13.26
N CYS A 19 12.99 -1.10 -13.44
CA CYS A 19 11.77 -1.06 -14.24
C CYS A 19 10.67 -0.27 -13.51
N GLY A 20 10.02 0.65 -14.24
CA GLY A 20 8.93 1.45 -13.66
C GLY A 20 7.72 0.61 -13.26
N TYR A 21 7.03 1.00 -12.19
CA TYR A 21 5.89 0.27 -11.61
C TYR A 21 4.79 -0.07 -12.63
N SER A 22 4.50 0.85 -13.56
CA SER A 22 3.48 0.67 -14.61
C SER A 22 3.86 -0.41 -15.63
N SER A 23 5.15 -0.60 -15.90
CA SER A 23 5.63 -1.62 -16.84
C SER A 23 5.50 -3.02 -16.26
N VAL A 24 5.91 -3.20 -15.00
CA VAL A 24 5.81 -4.46 -14.25
C VAL A 24 4.34 -4.83 -14.02
N ALA A 25 3.50 -3.85 -13.72
CA ALA A 25 2.05 -3.99 -13.61
C ALA A 25 1.41 -4.56 -14.88
N LYS A 26 1.77 -4.02 -16.05
CA LYS A 26 1.29 -4.52 -17.35
C LYS A 26 1.75 -5.95 -17.64
N LYS A 27 3.02 -6.28 -17.33
CA LYS A 27 3.56 -7.64 -17.52
C LYS A 27 2.83 -8.69 -16.66
N MET A 28 2.49 -8.34 -15.43
CA MET A 28 1.83 -9.25 -14.48
C MET A 28 0.30 -9.14 -14.47
N GLY A 29 -0.29 -8.23 -15.25
CA GLY A 29 -1.74 -7.98 -15.22
C GLY A 29 -2.26 -7.51 -13.86
N ARG A 30 -1.46 -6.71 -13.14
CA ARG A 30 -1.78 -6.21 -11.78
C ARG A 30 -1.88 -4.70 -11.74
N ASP A 31 -2.49 -4.20 -10.67
CA ASP A 31 -2.56 -2.76 -10.41
C ASP A 31 -1.15 -2.22 -10.05
N PRO A 32 -0.69 -1.12 -10.67
CA PRO A 32 0.58 -0.47 -10.32
C PRO A 32 0.71 -0.08 -8.83
N ARG A 33 -0.40 0.22 -8.13
CA ARG A 33 -0.37 0.42 -6.67
C ARG A 33 0.07 -0.83 -5.92
N THR A 34 -0.35 -1.99 -6.39
CA THR A 34 0.03 -3.28 -5.81
C THR A 34 1.51 -3.54 -6.01
N VAL A 35 2.01 -3.28 -7.22
CA VAL A 35 3.44 -3.39 -7.54
C VAL A 35 4.27 -2.45 -6.66
N LYS A 36 3.88 -1.19 -6.53
CA LYS A 36 4.56 -0.21 -5.66
C LYS A 36 4.61 -0.71 -4.21
N LYS A 37 3.46 -1.16 -3.69
CA LYS A 37 3.33 -1.66 -2.33
C LYS A 37 4.30 -2.81 -2.02
N TYR A 38 4.35 -3.83 -2.88
CA TYR A 38 5.24 -4.98 -2.68
C TYR A 38 6.71 -4.68 -3.00
N ALA A 39 7.00 -3.73 -3.89
CA ALA A 39 8.37 -3.29 -4.16
C ALA A 39 8.98 -2.54 -2.95
N GLU A 40 8.21 -1.64 -2.34
CA GLU A 40 8.63 -0.82 -1.19
C GLU A 40 8.48 -1.54 0.17
N MET A 41 8.00 -2.79 0.18
CA MET A 41 7.60 -3.53 1.40
C MET A 41 6.57 -2.80 2.26
N GLU A 42 5.72 -1.95 1.67
CA GLU A 42 4.68 -1.29 2.44
C GLU A 42 3.73 -2.33 3.04
N ASP A 43 3.61 -2.28 4.37
CA ASP A 43 2.90 -3.28 5.15
C ASP A 43 1.40 -3.30 4.82
N PHE A 44 0.79 -4.49 4.88
CA PHE A 44 -0.67 -4.68 4.72
C PHE A 44 -1.43 -4.37 5.99
N ASN A 45 -0.74 -4.27 7.12
CA ASN A 45 -1.35 -3.95 8.39
C ASN A 45 -2.05 -2.60 8.31
N GLU A 46 -3.33 -2.57 8.70
CA GLU A 46 -4.06 -1.33 8.89
C GLU A 46 -3.26 -0.48 9.87
N LYS A 47 -2.73 0.66 9.39
CA LYS A 47 -2.09 1.63 10.28
C LYS A 47 -3.12 1.97 11.36
N PRO A 48 -2.76 1.93 12.66
CA PRO A 48 -3.72 2.18 13.73
C PRO A 48 -4.40 3.53 13.47
N LYS A 49 -5.72 3.50 13.31
CA LYS A 49 -6.51 4.71 13.06
C LYS A 49 -6.23 5.68 14.21
N LYS A 50 -5.74 6.89 13.88
CA LYS A 50 -5.51 7.92 14.90
C LYS A 50 -6.83 8.16 15.63
N LYS A 51 -6.86 7.94 16.94
CA LYS A 51 -8.04 8.23 17.76
C LYS A 51 -8.34 9.72 17.65
N LEU A 52 -9.57 10.06 17.25
CA LEU A 52 -10.04 11.44 17.26
C LEU A 52 -10.15 11.89 18.72
N THR A 53 -9.35 12.88 19.12
CA THR A 53 -9.41 13.50 20.45
C THR A 53 -10.44 14.63 20.53
N ARG A 54 -11.06 15.01 19.40
CA ARG A 54 -12.03 16.10 19.37
C ARG A 54 -13.39 15.62 19.90
N THR A 55 -13.91 16.31 20.90
CA THR A 55 -15.29 16.16 21.35
C THR A 55 -16.24 16.55 20.21
N ALA A 56 -17.25 15.71 19.94
CA ALA A 56 -18.24 16.02 18.92
C ALA A 56 -19.04 17.28 19.34
N PRO A 57 -19.30 18.23 18.43
CA PRO A 57 -19.98 19.49 18.77
C PRO A 57 -21.41 19.30 19.30
N VAL A 58 -22.03 18.15 19.02
CA VAL A 58 -23.40 17.82 19.44
C VAL A 58 -23.46 17.27 20.88
N ILE A 59 -22.33 16.88 21.47
CA ILE A 59 -22.26 16.28 22.82
C ILE A 59 -21.88 17.34 23.89
N GLY A 60 -21.67 18.61 23.48
CA GLY A 60 -21.45 19.71 24.41
C GLY A 60 -22.75 20.08 25.16
N PRO A 61 -22.67 20.58 26.40
CA PRO A 61 -23.86 21.04 27.12
C PRO A 61 -24.54 22.16 26.34
N VAL A 62 -25.82 21.94 26.02
CA VAL A 62 -26.70 22.99 25.49
C VAL A 62 -26.89 24.01 26.61
N LYS A 63 -26.51 25.27 26.35
CA LYS A 63 -26.75 26.41 27.26
C LYS A 63 -28.24 26.70 27.37
#